data_AF-A0A352XF57-F1
#
_entry.id   AF-A0A352XF57-F1
#
_cell.length_a   1.000
_cell.length_b   1.000
_cell.length_c   1.000
_cell.angle_alpha   90.00
_cell.angle_beta   90.00
_cell.angle_gamma   90.00
#
_symmetry.space_group_name_H-M   'P 1'
#
loop_
_entity.id
_entity.type
_entity.pdbx_description
1 polymer ?
#
loop_
_entity_poly.entity_id
_entity_poly.type
_entity_poly.pdbx_seq_one_letter_code
_entity_poly.pdbx_strand_id
1 'polypeptide(L)'
;MTITINSRTSGFQPTARLTAELKILERVAKNAIVGGKTISGIQYTAIMVKRMPLSSKKFTVTNSDILFLLPPDYPRLPPIGCYLNYPWNTVGEGDHHFTRQSYYGAPFLSEEGWYWYCVGLGGGFNRERWLNSWRPSNSPGNGHNLATLFITARHAINEE
;
A
#
# COMPACT_ATOMS: atom_id res chain seq x y z
N MET A 1 -8.33 9.72 -14.69
CA MET A 1 -7.63 9.39 -13.44
C MET A 1 -6.58 10.46 -13.22
N THR A 2 -6.42 10.93 -11.98
CA THR A 2 -5.48 11.98 -11.66
C THR A 2 -4.60 11.52 -10.50
N ILE A 3 -3.29 11.48 -10.72
CA ILE A 3 -2.32 11.40 -9.62
C ILE A 3 -2.01 12.80 -9.14
N THR A 4 -2.28 13.04 -7.86
CA THR A 4 -1.96 14.33 -7.23
C THR A 4 -0.70 14.17 -6.39
N ILE A 5 0.35 14.90 -6.72
CA ILE A 5 1.53 15.01 -5.87
C ILE A 5 1.27 16.12 -4.86
N ASN A 6 1.16 15.77 -3.58
CA ASN A 6 0.94 16.74 -2.52
C ASN A 6 2.27 17.44 -2.18
N SER A 7 2.46 18.65 -2.71
CA SER A 7 3.64 19.48 -2.49
C SER A 7 3.65 20.19 -1.12
N ARG A 8 2.59 20.04 -0.29
CA ARG A 8 2.52 20.69 1.03
C ARG A 8 3.54 20.14 2.03
N THR A 9 4.16 19.01 1.74
CA THR A 9 5.43 18.60 2.36
C THR A 9 6.57 19.20 1.54
N SER A 10 7.11 20.33 1.99
CA SER A 10 8.20 21.05 1.32
C SER A 10 9.32 20.09 0.90
N GLY A 11 9.61 20.01 -0.40
CA GLY A 11 10.76 19.27 -0.93
C GLY A 11 10.51 17.82 -1.37
N PHE A 12 9.29 17.29 -1.32
CA PHE A 12 9.01 15.96 -1.88
C PHE A 12 9.12 15.97 -3.41
N GLN A 13 10.08 15.21 -3.96
CA GLN A 13 10.26 15.01 -5.39
C GLN A 13 10.30 13.51 -5.69
N PRO A 14 9.34 12.97 -6.48
CA PRO A 14 9.36 11.58 -6.88
C PRO A 14 10.63 11.24 -7.67
N THR A 15 11.22 10.08 -7.42
CA THR A 15 12.30 9.57 -8.27
C THR A 15 11.79 9.29 -9.69
N ALA A 16 12.69 9.19 -10.67
CA ALA A 16 12.32 8.78 -12.04
C ALA A 16 11.62 7.41 -12.04
N ARG A 17 12.10 6.48 -11.20
CA ARG A 17 11.50 5.17 -10.98
C ARG A 17 10.06 5.30 -10.49
N LEU A 18 9.82 6.07 -9.43
CA LEU A 18 8.50 6.25 -8.88
C LEU A 18 7.55 6.94 -9.87
N THR A 19 8.04 7.97 -10.57
CA THR A 19 7.27 8.68 -11.61
C THR A 19 6.77 7.72 -12.70
N ALA A 20 7.62 6.79 -13.15
CA ALA A 20 7.24 5.79 -14.15
C ALA A 20 6.20 4.80 -13.60
N GLU A 21 6.37 4.32 -12.37
CA GLU A 21 5.40 3.42 -11.75
C GLU A 21 4.05 4.07 -11.47
N LEU A 22 4.03 5.35 -11.13
CA LEU A 22 2.80 6.12 -10.95
C LEU A 22 1.97 6.16 -12.24
N LYS A 23 2.60 6.36 -13.41
CA LYS A 23 1.92 6.26 -14.72
C LYS A 23 1.35 4.87 -15.02
N ILE A 24 1.91 3.81 -14.44
CA ILE A 24 1.38 2.45 -14.57
C ILE A 24 0.20 2.27 -13.60
N LEU A 25 0.35 2.73 -12.35
CA LEU A 25 -0.72 2.72 -11.35
C LEU A 25 -1.95 3.49 -11.85
N GLU A 26 -1.76 4.53 -12.69
CA GLU A 26 -2.82 5.29 -13.35
C GLU A 26 -3.79 4.46 -14.20
N ARG A 27 -3.39 3.24 -14.57
CA ARG A 27 -4.20 2.36 -15.39
C ARG A 27 -5.16 1.51 -14.56
N VAL A 28 -4.92 1.40 -13.25
CA VAL A 28 -5.58 0.39 -12.39
C VAL A 28 -6.18 0.95 -11.10
N ALA A 29 -5.64 2.03 -10.55
CA ALA A 29 -6.32 2.82 -9.52
C ALA A 29 -7.20 3.90 -10.18
N LYS A 30 -7.86 4.80 -9.44
CA LYS A 30 -8.64 5.92 -10.05
C LYS A 30 -8.18 7.30 -9.57
N ASN A 31 -7.82 7.38 -8.29
CA ASN A 31 -7.46 8.60 -7.60
C ASN A 31 -6.31 8.26 -6.66
N ALA A 32 -5.07 8.57 -7.03
CA ALA A 32 -3.93 8.35 -6.15
C ALA A 32 -3.30 9.69 -5.75
N ILE A 33 -2.90 9.79 -4.49
CA ILE A 33 -2.21 10.93 -3.91
C ILE A 33 -0.84 10.45 -3.45
N VAL A 34 0.19 11.23 -3.73
CA VAL A 34 1.57 10.90 -3.41
C VAL A 34 2.17 12.02 -2.56
N GLY A 35 2.91 11.67 -1.52
CA GLY A 35 3.62 12.64 -0.70
C GLY A 35 4.70 12.00 0.18
N GLY A 36 5.42 12.82 0.94
CA GLY A 36 6.34 12.34 1.97
C GLY A 36 5.63 12.17 3.32
N LYS A 37 6.05 11.18 4.11
CA LYS A 37 5.63 11.03 5.52
C LYS A 37 6.81 10.56 6.36
N THR A 38 7.16 11.32 7.39
CA THR A 38 8.19 10.91 8.35
C THR A 38 7.53 10.19 9.51
N ILE A 39 8.02 8.98 9.83
CA ILE A 39 7.53 8.18 10.95
C ILE A 39 8.74 7.67 11.72
N SER A 40 8.82 7.98 13.01
CA SER A 40 9.95 7.59 13.87
C SER A 40 11.33 7.94 13.28
N GLY A 41 11.44 9.09 12.61
CA GLY A 41 12.67 9.57 11.96
C GLY A 41 12.96 8.98 10.58
N ILE A 42 12.16 8.04 10.07
CA ILE A 42 12.31 7.46 8.74
C ILE A 42 11.39 8.20 7.76
N GLN A 43 11.95 8.66 6.64
CA GLN A 43 11.19 9.32 5.59
C GLN A 43 10.63 8.30 4.59
N TYR A 44 9.32 8.09 4.60
CA TYR A 44 8.61 7.25 3.65
C TYR A 44 8.06 8.08 2.50
N THR A 45 7.96 7.45 1.34
CA THR A 45 7.01 7.91 0.32
C THR A 45 5.65 7.27 0.60
N ALA A 46 4.63 8.10 0.80
CA ALA A 46 3.25 7.69 1.01
C ALA A 46 2.48 7.71 -0.32
N ILE A 47 1.93 6.57 -0.72
CA ILE A 47 1.03 6.43 -1.88
C ILE A 47 -0.36 6.10 -1.37
N MET A 48 -1.30 7.04 -1.46
CA MET A 48 -2.67 6.86 -1.03
C MET A 48 -3.61 6.73 -2.22
N VAL A 49 -4.27 5.58 -2.39
CA VAL A 49 -5.34 5.40 -3.37
C VAL A 49 -6.68 5.65 -2.69
N LYS A 50 -7.42 6.67 -3.15
CA LYS A 50 -8.71 7.06 -2.60
C LYS A 50 -9.85 6.17 -3.09
N ARG A 51 -10.80 5.88 -2.19
CA ARG A 51 -12.08 5.23 -2.47
C ARG A 51 -11.94 3.94 -3.28
N MET A 52 -11.01 3.06 -2.89
CA MET A 52 -11.00 1.70 -3.43
C MET A 52 -12.31 1.00 -3.06
N PRO A 53 -13.03 0.41 -4.03
CA PRO A 53 -14.20 -0.41 -3.75
C PRO A 53 -13.87 -1.60 -2.85
N LEU A 54 -14.80 -1.88 -1.94
CA LEU A 54 -14.78 -3.01 -1.04
C LEU A 54 -15.95 -3.96 -1.33
N SER A 55 -15.70 -5.25 -1.16
CA SER A 55 -16.68 -6.31 -1.28
C SER A 55 -17.67 -6.23 -0.12
N SER A 56 -18.96 -6.12 -0.44
CA SER A 56 -20.04 -6.16 0.56
C SER A 56 -20.14 -7.51 1.27
N LYS A 57 -19.47 -8.55 0.74
CA LYS A 57 -19.34 -9.86 1.40
C LYS A 57 -18.37 -9.86 2.57
N LYS A 58 -17.48 -8.87 2.67
CA LYS A 58 -16.45 -8.78 3.72
C LYS A 58 -16.59 -7.51 4.57
N PHE A 59 -17.05 -6.40 3.98
CA PHE A 59 -17.07 -5.10 4.65
C PHE A 59 -18.47 -4.49 4.69
N THR A 60 -18.79 -3.82 5.80
CA THR A 60 -20.05 -3.06 5.94
C THR A 60 -20.01 -1.69 5.25
N VAL A 61 -18.83 -1.24 4.80
CA VAL A 61 -18.66 -0.03 3.99
C VAL A 61 -18.34 -0.40 2.56
N THR A 62 -18.74 0.46 1.62
CA THR A 62 -18.58 0.20 0.19
C THR A 62 -17.19 0.51 -0.34
N ASN A 63 -16.45 1.40 0.32
CA ASN A 63 -15.12 1.84 -0.11
C ASN A 63 -14.19 2.10 1.09
N SER A 64 -12.88 1.95 0.88
CA SER A 64 -11.81 2.42 1.78
C SER A 64 -10.72 3.13 0.98
N ASP A 65 -10.01 4.06 1.58
CA ASP A 65 -8.72 4.50 1.08
C ASP A 65 -7.68 3.42 1.39
N ILE A 66 -6.72 3.24 0.49
CA ILE A 66 -5.51 2.42 0.72
C ILE A 66 -4.30 3.33 0.82
N LEU A 67 -3.42 3.06 1.77
CA LEU A 67 -2.10 3.68 1.87
C LEU A 67 -1.00 2.63 1.75
N PHE A 68 -0.02 2.90 0.89
CA PHE A 68 1.27 2.21 0.85
C PHE A 68 2.38 3.13 1.36
N LEU A 69 3.26 2.58 2.19
CA LEU A 69 4.46 3.27 2.64
C LEU A 69 5.68 2.63 1.97
N LEU A 70 6.31 3.38 1.07
CA LEU A 70 7.54 2.95 0.39
C LEU A 70 8.73 3.37 1.27
N PRO A 71 9.63 2.44 1.64
CA PRO A 71 10.84 2.78 2.37
C PRO A 71 11.79 3.66 1.52
N PRO A 72 12.76 4.35 2.14
CA PRO A 72 13.75 5.17 1.43
C PRO A 72 14.46 4.42 0.29
N ASP A 73 14.72 3.12 0.49
CA ASP A 73 15.41 2.25 -0.46
C ASP A 73 14.51 1.65 -1.54
N TYR A 74 13.25 2.06 -1.65
CA TYR A 74 12.37 1.59 -2.73
C TYR A 74 12.98 1.91 -4.12
N PRO A 75 12.99 0.97 -5.08
CA PRO A 75 12.32 -0.34 -5.10
C PRO A 75 13.22 -1.48 -4.61
N ARG A 76 14.45 -1.24 -4.14
CA ARG A 76 15.30 -2.33 -3.64
C ARG A 76 14.66 -3.06 -2.46
N LEU A 77 13.96 -2.32 -1.59
CA LEU A 77 13.11 -2.88 -0.54
C LEU A 77 11.62 -2.79 -0.91
N PRO A 78 10.81 -3.82 -0.60
CA PRO A 78 9.36 -3.77 -0.79
C PRO A 78 8.67 -2.75 0.13
N PRO A 79 7.48 -2.26 -0.25
CA PRO A 79 6.61 -1.48 0.63
C PRO A 79 6.11 -2.33 1.80
N ILE A 80 6.12 -1.78 3.02
CA ILE A 80 5.85 -2.53 4.25
C ILE A 80 4.33 -2.76 4.46
N GLY A 81 3.74 -3.57 3.57
CA GLY A 81 2.31 -3.88 3.51
C GLY A 81 1.45 -2.73 2.99
N CYS A 82 0.14 -2.81 3.26
CA CYS A 82 -0.81 -1.74 2.97
C CYS A 82 -1.63 -1.38 4.21
N TYR A 83 -2.21 -0.20 4.21
CA TYR A 83 -3.09 0.27 5.28
C TYR A 83 -4.45 0.64 4.71
N LEU A 84 -5.49 0.40 5.49
CA LEU A 84 -6.85 0.79 5.19
C LEU A 84 -7.32 1.80 6.24
N ASN A 85 -8.06 2.82 5.82
CA ASN A 85 -8.58 3.83 6.74
C ASN A 85 -9.92 3.41 7.36
N TYR A 86 -10.02 2.14 7.78
CA TYR A 86 -11.26 1.53 8.21
C TYR A 86 -11.09 0.68 9.50
N PRO A 87 -11.71 1.09 10.62
CA PRO A 87 -11.48 0.51 11.94
C PRO A 87 -12.43 -0.66 12.27
N TRP A 88 -12.44 -1.75 11.52
CA TRP A 88 -13.05 -3.02 12.00
C TRP A 88 -14.59 -3.10 12.08
N ASN A 89 -15.29 -3.02 10.94
CA ASN A 89 -16.60 -3.67 10.82
C ASN A 89 -16.61 -4.58 9.59
N THR A 90 -16.24 -5.85 9.81
CA THR A 90 -16.38 -6.92 8.83
C THR A 90 -17.71 -7.64 9.01
N VAL A 91 -18.26 -8.21 7.94
CA VAL A 91 -19.40 -9.13 8.05
C VAL A 91 -18.86 -10.56 8.22
N GLY A 92 -19.30 -11.32 9.23
CA GLY A 92 -18.85 -12.70 9.48
C GLY A 92 -17.65 -12.87 10.43
N GLU A 93 -17.01 -14.04 10.43
CA GLU A 93 -15.78 -14.30 11.19
C GLU A 93 -14.67 -13.38 10.68
N GLY A 94 -14.18 -12.47 11.53
CA GLY A 94 -13.34 -11.35 11.13
C GLY A 94 -12.14 -11.75 10.26
N ASP A 95 -11.88 -10.96 9.22
CA ASP A 95 -10.81 -11.18 8.25
C ASP A 95 -9.43 -11.28 8.94
N HIS A 96 -8.80 -12.45 8.82
CA HIS A 96 -7.55 -12.82 9.49
C HIS A 96 -6.33 -12.00 9.03
N HIS A 97 -6.43 -11.26 7.94
CA HIS A 97 -5.39 -10.35 7.46
C HIS A 97 -5.45 -8.98 8.17
N PHE A 98 -6.57 -8.65 8.82
CA PHE A 98 -6.69 -7.51 9.71
C PHE A 98 -6.19 -7.86 11.10
N THR A 99 -4.91 -7.58 11.30
CA THR A 99 -4.32 -7.68 12.62
C THR A 99 -4.39 -6.31 13.30
N ARG A 100 -4.66 -6.28 14.61
CA ARG A 100 -4.61 -5.03 15.41
C ARG A 100 -3.18 -4.53 15.64
N GLN A 101 -2.20 -5.15 15.00
CA GLN A 101 -0.78 -4.89 15.16
C GLN A 101 -0.14 -4.83 13.78
N SER A 102 0.83 -3.97 13.60
CA SER A 102 1.65 -3.96 12.40
C SER A 102 2.76 -5.02 12.51
N TYR A 103 3.03 -5.78 11.44
CA TYR A 103 4.12 -6.76 11.42
C TYR A 103 5.27 -6.33 10.49
N TYR A 104 6.42 -7.00 10.61
CA TYR A 104 7.60 -6.78 9.74
C TYR A 104 8.19 -5.37 9.78
N GLY A 105 8.03 -4.67 10.91
CA GLY A 105 8.51 -3.30 11.08
C GLY A 105 7.62 -2.25 10.40
N ALA A 106 6.39 -2.60 10.01
CA ALA A 106 5.40 -1.61 9.60
C ALA A 106 5.12 -0.66 10.78
N PRO A 107 5.09 0.66 10.54
CA PRO A 107 4.66 1.60 11.55
C PRO A 107 3.24 1.33 12.06
N PHE A 108 3.00 1.63 13.33
CA PHE A 108 1.66 1.59 13.90
C PHE A 108 1.00 2.97 13.69
N LEU A 109 -0.09 3.01 12.91
CA LEU A 109 -0.73 4.25 12.48
C LEU A 109 -2.22 4.31 12.85
N SER A 110 -2.67 3.49 13.79
CA SER A 110 -4.09 3.40 14.17
C SER A 110 -4.62 4.71 14.78
N GLU A 111 -3.78 5.44 15.51
CA GLU A 111 -4.10 6.78 16.05
C GLU A 111 -4.34 7.81 14.93
N GLU A 112 -3.79 7.58 13.74
CA GLU A 112 -4.04 8.37 12.54
C GLU A 112 -5.19 7.80 11.69
N GLY A 113 -5.91 6.80 12.20
CA GLY A 113 -7.01 6.13 11.50
C GLY A 113 -6.56 5.15 10.42
N TRP A 114 -5.28 4.74 10.40
CA TRP A 114 -4.74 3.79 9.43
C TRP A 114 -4.47 2.43 10.06
N TYR A 115 -5.09 1.39 9.50
CA TYR A 115 -5.03 0.03 10.01
C TYR A 115 -4.27 -0.84 9.02
N TRP A 116 -3.20 -1.46 9.50
CA TRP A 116 -2.36 -2.31 8.67
C TRP A 116 -3.14 -3.54 8.21
N TYR A 117 -3.06 -3.85 6.92
CA TYR A 117 -3.67 -4.99 6.28
C TYR A 117 -2.59 -5.85 5.64
N CYS A 118 -2.56 -7.12 6.04
CA CYS A 118 -1.48 -8.02 5.67
C CYS A 118 -1.65 -8.55 4.23
N VAL A 119 -0.91 -7.98 3.28
CA VAL A 119 -0.86 -8.46 1.88
C VAL A 119 0.47 -9.14 1.62
N GLY A 120 0.46 -10.46 1.49
CA GLY A 120 1.60 -11.22 1.02
C GLY A 120 1.72 -11.10 -0.51
N LEU A 121 2.80 -10.51 -1.02
CA LEU A 121 3.13 -10.56 -2.46
C LEU A 121 3.63 -11.97 -2.86
N GLY A 122 2.87 -13.02 -2.56
CA GLY A 122 3.16 -14.40 -2.97
C GLY A 122 4.28 -15.14 -2.23
N GLY A 123 4.89 -14.57 -1.18
CA GLY A 123 5.98 -15.19 -0.41
C GLY A 123 5.61 -15.85 0.92
N GLY A 124 4.38 -15.64 1.38
CA GLY A 124 4.02 -15.92 2.77
C GLY A 124 4.71 -14.98 3.76
N PHE A 125 4.46 -15.24 5.05
CA PHE A 125 4.59 -14.28 6.14
C PHE A 125 5.87 -14.48 6.98
N ASN A 126 7.01 -14.55 6.31
CA ASN A 126 8.35 -14.51 6.92
C ASN A 126 9.14 -13.37 6.27
N ARG A 127 9.81 -12.53 7.07
CA ARG A 127 10.64 -11.41 6.58
C ARG A 127 11.57 -11.82 5.44
N GLU A 128 12.22 -12.98 5.55
CA GLU A 128 13.10 -13.51 4.51
C GLU A 128 12.32 -13.87 3.25
N ARG A 129 11.19 -14.57 3.37
CA ARG A 129 10.38 -14.95 2.21
C ARG A 129 9.70 -13.76 1.54
N TRP A 130 9.24 -12.78 2.31
CA TRP A 130 8.64 -11.55 1.81
C TRP A 130 9.65 -10.69 1.04
N LEU A 131 10.87 -10.53 1.57
CA LEU A 131 11.96 -9.88 0.84
C LEU A 131 12.34 -10.67 -0.42
N ASN A 132 12.36 -12.01 -0.37
CA ASN A 132 12.72 -12.87 -1.50
C ASN A 132 11.64 -12.96 -2.59
N SER A 133 10.38 -12.67 -2.25
CA SER A 133 9.28 -12.61 -3.21
C SER A 133 9.15 -11.26 -3.90
N TRP A 134 9.70 -10.18 -3.32
CA TRP A 134 9.76 -8.90 -3.99
C TRP A 134 10.78 -8.93 -5.14
N ARG A 135 10.29 -8.92 -6.38
CA ARG A 135 11.11 -9.04 -7.60
C ARG A 135 10.89 -7.86 -8.55
N PRO A 136 11.35 -6.65 -8.19
CA PRO A 136 11.34 -5.51 -9.08
C PRO A 136 12.34 -5.73 -10.22
N SER A 137 12.01 -5.31 -11.43
CA SER A 137 13.00 -5.20 -12.51
C SER A 137 13.65 -3.81 -12.50
N ASN A 138 14.73 -3.63 -13.26
CA ASN A 138 15.27 -2.31 -13.58
C ASN A 138 14.28 -1.49 -14.42
N SER A 139 13.50 -2.16 -15.28
CA SER A 139 12.42 -1.54 -16.05
C SER A 139 11.16 -1.43 -15.19
N PRO A 140 10.62 -0.23 -14.91
CA PRO A 140 9.48 -0.04 -14.01
C PRO A 140 8.20 -0.81 -14.41
N GLY A 141 8.05 -1.09 -15.71
CA GLY A 141 6.94 -1.88 -16.26
C GLY A 141 7.07 -3.39 -16.11
N ASN A 142 8.25 -3.88 -15.69
CA ASN A 142 8.54 -5.30 -15.61
C ASN A 142 8.76 -5.71 -14.14
N GLY A 143 8.28 -6.90 -13.76
CA GLY A 143 8.36 -7.36 -12.37
C GLY A 143 7.43 -6.59 -11.43
N HIS A 144 7.72 -6.63 -10.13
CA HIS A 144 6.89 -5.99 -9.12
C HIS A 144 7.06 -4.47 -9.09
N ASN A 145 5.94 -3.77 -9.00
CA ASN A 145 5.81 -2.32 -8.95
C ASN A 145 4.53 -1.90 -8.18
N LEU A 146 4.24 -0.59 -8.11
CA LEU A 146 3.05 -0.05 -7.47
C LEU A 146 1.73 -0.60 -8.02
N ALA A 147 1.64 -0.84 -9.33
CA ALA A 147 0.41 -1.33 -9.94
C ALA A 147 0.15 -2.80 -9.56
N THR A 148 1.19 -3.65 -9.62
CA THR A 148 1.06 -5.04 -9.17
C THR A 148 0.73 -5.10 -7.68
N LEU A 149 1.39 -4.27 -6.86
CA LEU A 149 1.09 -4.17 -5.43
C LEU A 149 -0.37 -3.78 -5.18
N PHE A 150 -0.88 -2.77 -5.88
CA PHE A 150 -2.28 -2.35 -5.75
C PHE A 150 -3.26 -3.44 -6.18
N ILE A 151 -3.01 -4.11 -7.30
CA ILE A 151 -3.86 -5.21 -7.77
C ILE A 151 -3.89 -6.35 -6.75
N THR A 152 -2.72 -6.77 -6.26
CA THR A 152 -2.63 -7.85 -5.26
C THR A 152 -3.31 -7.45 -3.96
N ALA A 153 -3.08 -6.23 -3.46
CA ALA A 153 -3.76 -5.74 -2.27
C ALA A 153 -5.28 -5.72 -2.46
N ARG A 154 -5.76 -5.15 -3.58
CA ARG A 154 -7.20 -5.12 -3.89
C ARG A 154 -7.80 -6.52 -3.96
N HIS A 155 -7.09 -7.48 -4.54
CA HIS A 155 -7.55 -8.85 -4.62
C HIS A 155 -7.64 -9.49 -3.23
N ALA A 156 -6.55 -9.47 -2.46
CA ALA A 156 -6.53 -10.02 -1.10
C ALA A 156 -7.56 -9.36 -0.18
N ILE A 157 -7.79 -8.06 -0.32
CA ILE A 157 -8.81 -7.35 0.46
C ILE A 157 -10.22 -7.84 0.12
N ASN A 158 -10.52 -8.12 -1.15
CA ASN A 158 -11.89 -8.35 -1.60
C ASN A 158 -12.29 -9.81 -1.79
N GLU A 159 -11.33 -10.70 -2.04
CA GLU A 159 -11.58 -12.07 -2.52
C GLU A 159 -10.99 -13.17 -1.62
N GLU A 160 -9.92 -12.88 -0.87
CA GLU A 160 -9.36 -13.79 0.15
C GLU A 160 -10.08 -13.62 1.48
#